data_AF-A0A0K0DRB4-F1
#
_entry.id   AF-A0A0K0DRB4-F1
#
_cell.length_a   1.000
_cell.length_b   1.000
_cell.length_c   1.000
_cell.angle_alpha   90.00
_cell.angle_beta   90.00
_cell.angle_gamma   90.00
#
_symmetry.space_group_name_H-M   'P 1'
#
loop_
_entity.id
_entity.type
_entity.pdbx_description
1 polymer ?
#
loop_
_entity_poly.entity_id
_entity_poly.type
_entity_poly.pdbx_seq_one_letter_code
_entity_poly.pdbx_strand_id
1 'polypeptide(L)'
;MDDKEYFQLQALVVVADDEVCSNNEGENQLRTIYLNYHNLVRKGLAKGKYKDLSGRRLGPAKNIHKLSWSCDLAQAAEEIVKDCGYDFSKYQWYGQNRETFYLAYGETNFNVKANIKKALEKWWGQAKNAYIYKDNKYQTTVHEFSNMAHYKNTELGCAHAICNDSFSSKMQVLCVYRRLGSMGDSIMWRDGRYCRTDSSCTIFPNSKCEDGLCIKPKQQPVSPPGDRILVIFSCMLNLTVNPDYNCELEQSSTYHAGFCHFSHSSGDYGENIYTVYTPRFEKRVIAEMATESWFEELEDFGVGKNVKLTEQLFNRYPGQIGHYTQVRNMIGSSVSFHLQSIQLVCDSDDCR
;
A
#
# COMPACT_ATOMS: atom_id res chain seq x y z
N MET A 1 30.13 -17.32 -6.35
CA MET A 1 28.90 -18.03 -5.93
C MET A 1 27.80 -16.99 -5.97
N ASP A 2 26.95 -17.15 -6.97
CA ASP A 2 26.03 -16.16 -7.53
C ASP A 2 24.62 -16.62 -7.12
N ASP A 3 24.15 -16.17 -5.96
CA ASP A 3 22.86 -16.58 -5.39
C ASP A 3 21.73 -15.75 -6.02
N LYS A 4 21.26 -16.20 -7.19
CA LYS A 4 20.09 -15.65 -7.91
C LYS A 4 18.92 -16.64 -7.93
N GLU A 5 18.56 -17.21 -6.80
CA GLU A 5 17.29 -17.92 -6.63
C GLU A 5 16.38 -17.16 -5.66
N TYR A 6 15.73 -16.11 -6.17
CA TYR A 6 14.53 -15.55 -5.53
C TYR A 6 13.32 -16.29 -6.11
N PHE A 7 12.90 -17.36 -5.44
CA PHE A 7 11.65 -18.06 -5.74
C PHE A 7 10.46 -17.14 -5.42
N GLN A 8 9.51 -17.07 -6.36
CA GLN A 8 8.31 -16.25 -6.26
C GLN A 8 7.45 -16.69 -5.07
N LEU A 9 7.31 -15.86 -4.05
CA LEU A 9 6.15 -15.89 -3.15
C LEU A 9 4.94 -15.38 -3.96
N GLN A 10 4.27 -16.29 -4.67
CA GLN A 10 2.96 -16.01 -5.24
C GLN A 10 1.92 -16.14 -4.13
N ALA A 11 1.59 -15.04 -3.46
CA ALA A 11 0.26 -14.92 -2.91
C ALA A 11 -0.72 -15.10 -4.07
N LEU A 12 -1.71 -15.98 -3.94
CA LEU A 12 -2.68 -16.28 -5.00
C LEU A 12 -3.63 -15.08 -5.14
N VAL A 13 -3.16 -14.06 -5.86
CA VAL A 13 -3.85 -12.79 -6.08
C VAL A 13 -5.07 -13.02 -6.96
N VAL A 14 -6.27 -12.70 -6.46
CA VAL A 14 -7.36 -12.29 -7.36
C VAL A 14 -6.97 -10.95 -7.92
N VAL A 15 -6.53 -10.97 -9.16
CA VAL A 15 -6.76 -9.83 -10.02
C VAL A 15 -8.27 -9.91 -10.28
N ALA A 16 -9.04 -9.07 -9.60
CA ALA A 16 -10.35 -8.72 -10.15
C ALA A 16 -10.04 -8.21 -11.55
N ASP A 17 -10.70 -8.74 -12.58
CA ASP A 17 -10.45 -8.35 -13.97
C ASP A 17 -10.15 -6.85 -14.00
N ASP A 18 -8.97 -6.47 -14.50
CA ASP A 18 -8.56 -5.07 -14.63
C ASP A 18 -9.72 -4.36 -15.33
N GLU A 19 -10.57 -3.69 -14.55
CA GLU A 19 -11.81 -3.16 -15.06
C GLU A 19 -11.39 -2.12 -16.09
N VAL A 20 -11.60 -2.39 -17.37
CA VAL A 20 -11.02 -1.54 -18.41
C VAL A 20 -11.73 -0.20 -18.32
N CYS A 21 -11.01 0.82 -17.84
CA CYS A 21 -11.50 2.18 -17.79
C CYS A 21 -12.14 2.56 -19.13
N SER A 22 -13.24 3.31 -19.10
CA SER A 22 -13.82 3.89 -20.32
C SER A 22 -12.74 4.60 -21.14
N ASN A 23 -12.69 4.31 -22.45
CA ASN A 23 -11.69 4.83 -23.39
C ASN A 23 -12.04 6.24 -23.91
N ASN A 24 -12.76 7.05 -23.12
CA ASN A 24 -13.10 8.42 -23.46
C ASN A 24 -11.83 9.30 -23.50
N GLU A 25 -11.58 9.94 -24.64
CA GLU A 25 -10.40 10.80 -24.86
C GLU A 25 -10.31 11.94 -23.83
N GLY A 26 -11.44 12.55 -23.44
CA GLY A 26 -11.48 13.64 -22.46
C GLY A 26 -11.08 13.17 -21.06
N GLU A 27 -11.56 12.01 -20.63
CA GLU A 27 -11.16 11.38 -19.36
C GLU A 27 -9.70 10.98 -19.39
N ASN A 28 -9.22 10.39 -20.50
CA ASN A 28 -7.82 10.02 -20.69
C ASN A 28 -6.86 11.21 -20.54
N GLN A 29 -7.25 12.40 -21.03
CA GLN A 29 -6.47 13.62 -20.81
C GLN A 29 -6.40 14.01 -19.33
N LEU A 30 -7.50 13.88 -18.57
CA LEU A 30 -7.52 14.18 -17.14
C LEU A 30 -6.71 13.16 -16.33
N ARG A 31 -6.84 11.86 -16.63
CA ARG A 31 -6.03 10.77 -16.03
C ARG A 31 -4.54 11.09 -16.14
N THR A 32 -4.12 11.58 -17.30
CA THR A 32 -2.73 11.97 -17.57
C THR A 32 -2.28 13.14 -16.69
N ILE A 33 -3.14 14.13 -16.40
CA ILE A 33 -2.80 15.24 -15.50
C ILE A 33 -2.51 14.73 -14.09
N TYR A 34 -3.39 13.89 -13.54
CA TYR A 34 -3.19 13.28 -12.23
C TYR A 34 -1.90 12.46 -12.20
N LEU A 35 -1.76 11.49 -13.11
CA LEU A 35 -0.67 10.53 -13.10
C LEU A 35 0.69 11.19 -13.32
N ASN A 36 0.79 12.11 -14.28
CA ASN A 36 2.05 12.77 -14.60
C ASN A 36 2.51 13.69 -13.46
N TYR A 37 1.59 14.42 -12.82
CA TYR A 37 1.95 15.26 -11.69
C TYR A 37 2.53 14.43 -10.55
N HIS A 38 1.83 13.36 -10.13
CA HIS A 38 2.31 12.48 -9.07
C HIS A 38 3.70 11.90 -9.38
N ASN A 39 3.89 11.36 -10.58
CA ASN A 39 5.17 10.78 -10.96
C ASN A 39 6.28 11.83 -11.11
N LEU A 40 5.96 13.04 -11.56
CA LEU A 40 6.90 14.17 -11.59
C LEU A 40 7.40 14.51 -10.19
N VAL A 41 6.49 14.65 -9.23
CA VAL A 41 6.86 15.06 -7.87
C VAL A 41 7.52 13.92 -7.10
N ARG A 42 7.08 12.67 -7.25
CA ARG A 42 7.75 11.49 -6.69
C ARG A 42 9.18 11.34 -7.21
N LYS A 43 9.42 11.58 -8.50
CA LYS A 43 10.77 11.62 -9.08
C LYS A 43 11.62 12.74 -8.47
N GLY A 44 11.02 13.91 -8.24
CA GLY A 44 11.70 15.01 -7.57
C GLY A 44 12.13 14.63 -6.15
N LEU A 45 11.29 13.91 -5.40
CA LEU A 45 11.58 13.42 -4.06
C LEU A 45 12.71 12.39 -4.09
N ALA A 46 12.64 11.40 -4.99
CA ALA A 46 13.71 10.41 -5.19
C ALA A 46 15.07 11.08 -5.42
N LYS A 47 15.11 12.15 -6.24
CA LYS A 47 16.32 12.91 -6.56
C LYS A 47 16.70 13.98 -5.51
N GLY A 48 15.91 14.14 -4.46
CA GLY A 48 16.17 15.08 -3.37
C GLY A 48 15.98 16.56 -3.73
N LYS A 49 14.95 16.89 -4.53
CA LYS A 49 14.71 18.24 -5.06
C LYS A 49 13.92 19.16 -4.12
N TYR A 50 13.24 18.62 -3.12
CA TYR A 50 12.34 19.39 -2.26
C TYR A 50 12.98 19.75 -0.92
N LYS A 51 12.40 20.74 -0.25
CA LYS A 51 12.74 21.14 1.10
C LYS A 51 11.48 21.31 1.93
N ASP A 52 11.58 21.04 3.22
CA ASP A 52 10.53 21.32 4.18
C ASP A 52 10.56 22.76 4.70
N LEU A 53 9.69 23.09 5.66
CA LEU A 53 9.60 24.42 6.28
C LEU A 53 10.91 24.87 6.96
N SER A 54 11.70 23.93 7.48
CA SER A 54 13.01 24.23 8.09
C SER A 54 14.12 24.46 7.06
N GLY A 55 13.84 24.24 5.78
CA GLY A 55 14.84 24.21 4.72
C GLY A 55 15.61 22.88 4.63
N ARG A 56 15.25 21.87 5.42
CA ARG A 56 15.82 20.52 5.34
C ARG A 56 15.46 19.93 3.99
N ARG A 57 16.45 19.38 3.29
CA ARG A 57 16.24 18.68 2.04
C ARG A 57 15.46 17.38 2.29
N LEU A 58 14.40 17.17 1.51
CA LEU A 58 13.65 15.92 1.48
C LEU A 58 14.27 15.01 0.42
N GLY A 59 14.60 13.79 0.79
CA GLY A 59 15.38 12.87 -0.04
C GLY A 59 16.88 13.21 -0.11
N PRO A 60 17.68 12.42 -0.85
CA PRO A 60 17.26 11.49 -1.89
C PRO A 60 16.63 10.23 -1.28
N ALA A 61 15.69 9.65 -2.01
CA ALA A 61 14.93 8.49 -1.54
C ALA A 61 15.17 7.28 -2.45
N LYS A 62 15.38 6.12 -1.83
CA LYS A 62 15.46 4.83 -2.53
C LYS A 62 14.06 4.24 -2.70
N ASN A 63 13.91 3.31 -3.65
CA ASN A 63 12.68 2.53 -3.84
C ASN A 63 11.39 3.37 -3.97
N ILE A 64 11.46 4.60 -4.51
CA ILE A 64 10.24 5.35 -4.85
C ILE A 64 9.63 4.72 -6.10
N HIS A 65 8.43 4.16 -5.98
CA HIS A 65 7.77 3.53 -7.11
C HIS A 65 7.02 4.53 -7.99
N LYS A 66 7.11 4.34 -9.31
CA LYS A 66 6.28 5.02 -10.30
C LYS A 66 4.85 4.51 -10.14
N LEU A 67 3.90 5.43 -10.11
CA LEU A 67 2.49 5.10 -10.07
C LEU A 67 1.99 4.78 -11.48
N SER A 68 1.18 3.74 -11.61
CA SER A 68 0.29 3.47 -12.74
C SER A 68 -1.14 3.86 -12.41
N TRP A 69 -1.94 4.09 -13.46
CA TRP A 69 -3.38 4.27 -13.30
C TRP A 69 -4.05 2.93 -13.02
N SER A 70 -4.96 2.91 -12.05
CA SER A 70 -5.81 1.75 -11.78
C SER A 70 -7.27 2.18 -11.83
N CYS A 71 -8.05 1.40 -12.57
CA CYS A 71 -9.43 1.73 -12.91
C CYS A 71 -10.39 1.43 -11.77
N ASP A 72 -10.14 0.36 -11.02
CA ASP A 72 -10.84 0.02 -9.79
C ASP A 72 -10.67 1.11 -8.71
N LEU A 73 -9.47 1.67 -8.55
CA LEU A 73 -9.27 2.81 -7.64
C LEU A 73 -9.93 4.09 -8.16
N ALA A 74 -10.04 4.26 -9.49
CA ALA A 74 -10.71 5.41 -10.08
C ALA A 74 -12.23 5.31 -9.90
N GLN A 75 -12.81 4.13 -10.08
CA GLN A 75 -14.21 3.84 -9.80
C GLN A 75 -14.52 4.06 -8.31
N ALA A 76 -13.68 3.55 -7.41
CA ALA A 76 -13.81 3.84 -5.97
C ALA A 76 -13.76 5.35 -5.70
N ALA A 77 -12.89 6.10 -6.40
CA ALA A 77 -12.84 7.54 -6.27
C ALA A 77 -14.13 8.22 -6.76
N GLU A 78 -14.68 7.79 -7.90
CA GLU A 78 -15.93 8.29 -8.48
C GLU A 78 -17.10 8.06 -7.52
N GLU A 79 -17.21 6.86 -6.95
CA GLU A 79 -18.25 6.52 -5.98
C GLU A 79 -18.24 7.37 -4.73
N ILE A 80 -17.04 7.79 -4.28
CA ILE A 80 -16.88 8.66 -3.11
C ILE A 80 -17.34 10.09 -3.43
N VAL A 81 -17.00 10.63 -4.61
CA VAL A 81 -17.26 12.05 -4.95
C VAL A 81 -18.59 12.31 -5.64
N LYS A 82 -19.28 11.29 -6.15
CA LYS A 82 -20.44 11.45 -7.06
C LYS A 82 -21.52 12.44 -6.61
N ASP A 83 -21.77 12.53 -5.30
CA ASP A 83 -22.81 13.40 -4.73
C ASP A 83 -22.24 14.69 -4.11
N CYS A 84 -20.94 14.93 -4.27
CA CYS A 84 -20.13 15.89 -3.51
C CYS A 84 -20.38 15.84 -1.99
N GLY A 85 -20.90 14.71 -1.50
CA GLY A 85 -20.80 14.27 -0.13
C GLY A 85 -19.41 13.72 0.13
N TYR A 86 -19.08 13.47 1.38
CA TYR A 86 -17.86 12.75 1.67
C TYR A 86 -18.05 11.90 2.91
N ASP A 87 -17.93 10.60 2.69
CA ASP A 87 -18.03 9.58 3.72
C ASP A 87 -16.65 8.91 3.87
N PHE A 88 -15.90 9.29 4.92
CA PHE A 88 -14.59 8.73 5.23
C PHE A 88 -14.66 7.21 5.46
N SER A 89 -15.83 6.64 5.77
CA SER A 89 -15.94 5.20 6.03
C SER A 89 -15.89 4.35 4.76
N LYS A 90 -16.22 4.93 3.60
CA LYS A 90 -16.14 4.22 2.32
C LYS A 90 -14.68 4.09 1.90
N TYR A 91 -14.27 2.86 1.63
CA TYR A 91 -12.92 2.54 1.16
C TYR A 91 -11.81 3.04 2.09
N GLN A 92 -12.05 3.06 3.40
CA GLN A 92 -11.07 3.53 4.41
C GLN A 92 -9.79 2.68 4.47
N TRP A 93 -9.77 1.53 3.79
CA TRP A 93 -8.58 0.69 3.58
C TRP A 93 -7.64 1.18 2.47
N TYR A 94 -8.05 2.17 1.70
CA TYR A 94 -7.21 2.85 0.72
C TYR A 94 -6.78 4.23 1.20
N GLY A 95 -5.59 4.68 0.78
CA GLY A 95 -5.19 6.08 0.98
C GLY A 95 -6.10 7.00 0.17
N GLN A 96 -6.55 8.11 0.75
CA GLN A 96 -7.47 9.04 0.09
C GLN A 96 -6.99 10.48 0.23
N ASN A 97 -6.97 11.24 -0.86
CA ASN A 97 -6.74 12.67 -0.85
C ASN A 97 -7.96 13.38 -1.42
N ARG A 98 -8.45 14.41 -0.72
CA ARG A 98 -9.60 15.21 -1.16
C ARG A 98 -9.25 16.69 -1.20
N GLU A 99 -9.81 17.38 -2.18
CA GLU A 99 -9.87 18.84 -2.20
C GLU A 99 -11.27 19.27 -2.61
N THR A 100 -11.76 20.37 -2.04
CA THR A 100 -13.08 20.93 -2.40
C THR A 100 -12.92 22.40 -2.75
N PHE A 101 -13.36 22.75 -3.94
CA PHE A 101 -13.42 24.13 -4.42
C PHE A 101 -14.85 24.61 -4.42
N TYR A 102 -15.05 25.85 -4.00
CA TYR A 102 -16.33 26.55 -4.05
C TYR A 102 -16.22 27.70 -5.04
N LEU A 103 -17.30 27.98 -5.77
CA LEU A 103 -17.43 29.20 -6.55
C LEU A 103 -18.20 30.27 -5.77
N ALA A 104 -18.16 31.50 -6.27
CA ALA A 104 -19.01 32.57 -5.76
C ALA A 104 -20.49 32.27 -6.05
N TYR A 105 -21.39 32.92 -5.30
CA TYR A 105 -22.83 32.78 -5.48
C TYR A 105 -23.24 33.11 -6.92
N GLY A 106 -23.98 32.20 -7.56
CA GLY A 106 -24.46 32.34 -8.94
C GLY A 106 -23.49 31.85 -10.03
N GLU A 107 -22.26 31.45 -9.68
CA GLU A 107 -21.32 30.83 -10.61
C GLU A 107 -21.47 29.29 -10.60
N THR A 108 -21.41 28.66 -11.78
CA THR A 108 -21.53 27.19 -11.94
C THR A 108 -20.39 26.55 -12.72
N ASN A 109 -19.51 27.35 -13.32
CA ASN A 109 -18.55 26.88 -14.31
C ASN A 109 -17.15 26.75 -13.70
N PHE A 110 -16.75 25.51 -13.40
CA PHE A 110 -15.40 25.21 -12.94
C PHE A 110 -14.43 25.03 -14.11
N ASN A 111 -13.20 25.51 -13.93
CA ASN A 111 -12.09 25.10 -14.79
C ASN A 111 -11.49 23.80 -14.26
N VAL A 112 -12.11 22.68 -14.63
CA VAL A 112 -11.75 21.33 -14.16
C VAL A 112 -10.23 21.07 -14.19
N LYS A 113 -9.58 21.33 -15.33
CA LYS A 113 -8.13 21.08 -15.49
C LYS A 113 -7.30 21.95 -14.53
N ALA A 114 -7.67 23.22 -14.32
CA ALA A 114 -6.96 24.11 -13.42
C ALA A 114 -7.18 23.75 -11.94
N ASN A 115 -8.43 23.43 -11.57
CA ASN A 115 -8.78 23.01 -10.22
C ASN A 115 -8.07 21.70 -9.82
N ILE A 116 -7.98 20.73 -10.73
CA ILE A 116 -7.21 19.49 -10.50
C ILE A 116 -5.74 19.80 -10.24
N LYS A 117 -5.09 20.61 -11.07
CA LYS A 117 -3.69 21.01 -10.85
C LYS A 117 -3.50 21.70 -9.52
N LYS A 118 -4.41 22.61 -9.16
CA LYS A 118 -4.39 23.34 -7.88
C LYS A 118 -4.53 22.40 -6.68
N ALA A 119 -5.39 21.37 -6.76
CA ALA A 119 -5.51 20.36 -5.71
C ALA A 119 -4.19 19.61 -5.52
N LEU A 120 -3.61 19.11 -6.62
CA LEU A 120 -2.34 18.39 -6.61
C LEU A 120 -1.17 19.21 -6.05
N GLU A 121 -1.10 20.49 -6.43
CA GLU A 121 -0.11 21.44 -5.92
C GLU A 121 -0.31 21.76 -4.44
N LYS A 122 -1.56 21.89 -3.98
CA LYS A 122 -1.87 22.12 -2.58
C LYS A 122 -1.50 20.91 -1.72
N TRP A 123 -1.87 19.70 -2.14
CA TRP A 123 -1.52 18.46 -1.45
C TRP A 123 -0.01 18.28 -1.34
N TRP A 124 0.72 18.36 -2.46
CA TRP A 124 2.18 18.22 -2.42
C TRP A 124 2.87 19.37 -1.66
N GLY A 125 2.29 20.58 -1.76
CA GLY A 125 2.79 21.78 -1.11
C GLY A 125 2.76 21.76 0.42
N GLN A 126 2.02 20.84 1.04
CA GLN A 126 2.01 20.66 2.49
C GLN A 126 3.41 20.47 3.07
N ALA A 127 4.27 19.71 2.38
CA ALA A 127 5.64 19.46 2.83
C ALA A 127 6.47 20.74 3.01
N LYS A 128 6.26 21.75 2.16
CA LYS A 128 6.95 23.04 2.25
C LYS A 128 6.51 23.84 3.48
N ASN A 129 5.32 23.56 4.00
CA ASN A 129 4.69 24.30 5.09
C ASN A 129 4.68 23.53 6.42
N ALA A 130 5.38 22.40 6.50
CA ALA A 130 5.47 21.58 7.70
C ALA A 130 6.92 21.24 8.04
N TYR A 131 7.21 20.99 9.32
CA TYR A 131 8.46 20.38 9.76
C TYR A 131 8.32 18.87 9.62
N ILE A 132 8.94 18.27 8.61
CA ILE A 132 8.86 16.81 8.39
C ILE A 132 9.84 16.13 9.35
N TYR A 133 9.40 15.08 10.06
CA TYR A 133 10.28 14.27 10.91
C TYR A 133 11.48 13.69 10.15
N LYS A 134 12.62 13.55 10.85
CA LYS A 134 13.89 13.10 10.27
C LYS A 134 13.87 11.65 9.76
N ASP A 135 13.03 10.82 10.37
CA ASP A 135 12.77 9.44 9.95
C ASP A 135 11.72 9.35 8.83
N ASN A 136 11.20 10.49 8.37
CA ASN A 136 10.23 10.63 7.29
C ASN A 136 8.92 9.88 7.55
N LYS A 137 8.59 9.63 8.83
CA LYS A 137 7.30 9.09 9.25
C LYS A 137 6.17 10.07 9.00
N TYR A 138 5.00 9.52 8.75
CA TYR A 138 3.74 10.24 8.61
C TYR A 138 3.48 11.13 9.84
N GLN A 139 2.90 12.30 9.58
CA GLN A 139 2.35 13.20 10.59
C GLN A 139 1.08 13.85 10.04
N THR A 140 0.12 14.11 10.91
CA THR A 140 -1.23 14.55 10.52
C THR A 140 -1.27 15.83 9.70
N THR A 141 -0.29 16.72 9.87
CA THR A 141 -0.19 18.00 9.16
C THR A 141 0.12 17.87 7.67
N VAL A 142 0.51 16.68 7.20
CA VAL A 142 0.90 16.42 5.80
C VAL A 142 0.17 15.22 5.20
N HIS A 143 -1.05 14.95 5.68
CA HIS A 143 -1.88 13.80 5.27
C HIS A 143 -1.88 13.55 3.76
N GLU A 144 -2.22 14.56 2.96
CA GLU A 144 -2.31 14.40 1.51
C GLU A 144 -0.94 14.23 0.85
N PHE A 145 0.06 14.97 1.31
CA PHE A 145 1.45 14.78 0.88
C PHE A 145 1.94 13.36 1.18
N SER A 146 1.60 12.77 2.33
CA SER A 146 2.02 11.43 2.71
C SER A 146 1.49 10.35 1.77
N ASN A 147 0.22 10.43 1.38
CA ASN A 147 -0.36 9.51 0.40
C ASN A 147 0.33 9.63 -0.97
N MET A 148 0.64 10.87 -1.41
CA MET A 148 1.37 11.11 -2.66
C MET A 148 2.83 10.65 -2.61
N ALA A 149 3.50 10.81 -1.47
CA ALA A 149 4.92 10.53 -1.29
C ALA A 149 5.22 9.06 -0.98
N HIS A 150 4.24 8.30 -0.46
CA HIS A 150 4.42 6.93 0.03
C HIS A 150 5.18 6.03 -0.96
N TYR A 151 6.41 5.65 -0.63
CA TYR A 151 7.36 5.04 -1.56
C TYR A 151 6.90 3.70 -2.16
N LYS A 152 6.10 2.93 -1.42
CA LYS A 152 5.53 1.64 -1.88
C LYS A 152 4.25 1.75 -2.70
N ASN A 153 3.62 2.92 -2.76
CA ASN A 153 2.46 3.06 -3.63
C ASN A 153 2.89 2.88 -5.08
N THR A 154 2.19 2.00 -5.80
CA THR A 154 2.43 1.68 -7.22
C THR A 154 1.26 2.07 -8.11
N GLU A 155 0.11 2.36 -7.53
CA GLU A 155 -1.14 2.57 -8.25
C GLU A 155 -1.94 3.72 -7.62
N LEU A 156 -2.66 4.44 -8.46
CA LEU A 156 -3.63 5.44 -8.06
C LEU A 156 -4.81 5.45 -9.04
N GLY A 157 -5.97 5.86 -8.54
CA GLY A 157 -7.12 6.25 -9.35
C GLY A 157 -7.70 7.55 -8.81
N CYS A 158 -8.16 8.44 -9.68
CA CYS A 158 -8.71 9.73 -9.26
C CYS A 158 -10.01 10.03 -9.98
N ALA A 159 -10.84 10.82 -9.32
CA ALA A 159 -12.11 11.29 -9.83
C ALA A 159 -12.35 12.75 -9.46
N HIS A 160 -13.33 13.36 -10.12
CA HIS A 160 -13.85 14.65 -9.71
C HIS A 160 -15.35 14.69 -9.96
N ALA A 161 -16.06 15.46 -9.15
CA ALA A 161 -17.48 15.74 -9.34
C ALA A 161 -17.74 17.24 -9.18
N ILE A 162 -18.68 17.74 -9.96
CA ILE A 162 -19.22 19.10 -9.83
C ILE A 162 -20.65 18.95 -9.35
N CYS A 163 -20.97 19.58 -8.23
CA CYS A 163 -22.32 19.61 -7.69
C CYS A 163 -22.73 21.06 -7.51
N ASN A 164 -23.81 21.40 -8.21
CA ASN A 164 -24.41 22.72 -8.16
C ASN A 164 -25.68 22.61 -7.34
N ASP A 165 -25.75 23.33 -6.22
CA ASP A 165 -26.96 23.52 -5.43
C ASP A 165 -27.47 24.95 -5.59
N SER A 166 -28.67 25.24 -5.08
CA SER A 166 -29.32 26.55 -5.24
C SER A 166 -28.56 27.72 -4.58
N PHE A 167 -27.59 27.44 -3.70
CA PHE A 167 -26.87 28.42 -2.90
C PHE A 167 -25.35 28.38 -3.11
N SER A 168 -24.80 27.26 -3.60
CA SER A 168 -23.38 27.03 -3.78
C SER A 168 -23.09 26.03 -4.91
N SER A 169 -22.09 26.33 -5.72
CA SER A 169 -21.51 25.37 -6.66
C SER A 169 -20.17 24.92 -6.08
N LYS A 170 -19.97 23.61 -5.98
CA LYS A 170 -18.71 23.01 -5.51
C LYS A 170 -18.17 21.97 -6.48
N MET A 171 -16.86 21.89 -6.56
CA MET A 171 -16.12 20.83 -7.25
C MET A 171 -15.26 20.08 -6.25
N GLN A 172 -15.42 18.77 -6.21
CA GLN A 172 -14.55 17.89 -5.43
C GLN A 172 -13.56 17.19 -6.35
N VAL A 173 -12.31 17.13 -5.91
CA VAL A 173 -11.23 16.35 -6.54
C VAL A 173 -10.79 15.31 -5.53
N LEU A 174 -10.72 14.05 -5.94
CA LEU A 174 -10.32 12.95 -5.09
C LEU A 174 -9.34 12.02 -5.80
N CYS A 175 -8.30 11.60 -5.09
CA CYS A 175 -7.44 10.50 -5.51
C CYS A 175 -7.42 9.41 -4.43
N VAL A 176 -7.46 8.17 -4.87
CA VAL A 176 -7.39 6.96 -4.06
C VAL A 176 -6.11 6.21 -4.42
N TYR A 177 -5.42 5.69 -3.40
CA TYR A 177 -4.14 4.98 -3.52
C TYR A 177 -4.25 3.60 -2.89
N ARG A 178 -3.59 2.61 -3.51
CA ARG A 178 -3.64 1.21 -3.04
C ARG A 178 -3.19 1.06 -1.57
N ARG A 179 -2.25 1.87 -1.09
CA ARG A 179 -1.75 1.85 0.29
C ARG A 179 -2.04 3.15 1.03
N LEU A 180 -2.23 3.00 2.33
CA LEU A 180 -2.40 4.07 3.30
C LEU A 180 -1.06 4.74 3.61
N GLY A 181 -0.76 5.84 2.94
CA GLY A 181 0.42 6.64 3.25
C GLY A 181 0.30 7.45 4.54
N SER A 182 -0.93 7.64 5.02
CA SER A 182 -1.32 8.56 6.09
C SER A 182 -1.91 7.86 7.31
N MET A 183 -1.31 6.75 7.74
CA MET A 183 -1.78 5.97 8.89
C MET A 183 -0.64 5.65 9.86
N GLY A 184 -0.87 5.90 11.15
CA GLY A 184 0.02 5.47 12.25
C GLY A 184 1.49 5.84 12.03
N ASP A 185 2.37 4.86 12.21
CA ASP A 185 3.83 4.97 12.04
C ASP A 185 4.31 4.80 10.58
N SER A 186 3.42 4.90 9.59
CA SER A 186 3.75 4.78 8.16
C SER A 186 4.96 5.65 7.78
N ILE A 187 5.95 5.05 7.13
CA ILE A 187 7.12 5.74 6.61
C ILE A 187 6.80 6.25 5.20
N MET A 188 6.78 7.57 5.01
CA MET A 188 6.47 8.16 3.71
C MET A 188 7.52 7.80 2.65
N TRP A 189 8.81 7.83 3.02
CA TRP A 189 9.89 7.30 2.19
C TRP A 189 11.11 6.90 3.01
N ARG A 190 11.94 6.03 2.44
CA ARG A 190 13.24 5.67 3.02
C ARG A 190 14.35 6.45 2.33
N ASP A 191 15.21 7.08 3.12
CA ASP A 191 16.39 7.77 2.60
C ASP A 191 17.35 6.77 1.92
N GLY A 192 17.94 7.20 0.81
CA GLY A 192 18.84 6.36 0.05
C GLY A 192 19.05 6.87 -1.37
N ARG A 193 19.96 6.23 -2.10
CA ARG A 193 20.16 6.57 -3.50
C ARG A 193 18.95 6.12 -4.30
N TYR A 194 18.37 7.04 -5.08
CA TYR A 194 17.37 6.70 -6.08
C TYR A 194 17.92 5.67 -7.07
N CYS A 195 17.04 4.89 -7.69
CA CYS A 195 17.47 3.80 -8.56
C CYS A 195 18.26 4.34 -9.76
N ARG A 196 19.30 3.60 -10.14
CA ARG A 196 20.02 3.79 -11.42
C ARG A 196 19.97 2.54 -12.30
N THR A 197 19.74 1.41 -11.67
CA THR A 197 19.64 0.08 -12.27
C THR A 197 18.47 -0.65 -11.62
N ASP A 198 17.94 -1.66 -12.31
CA ASP A 198 16.85 -2.50 -11.83
C ASP A 198 17.14 -3.11 -10.45
N SER A 199 18.39 -3.51 -10.20
CA SER A 199 18.83 -4.07 -8.91
C SER A 199 18.68 -3.14 -7.70
N SER A 200 18.50 -1.84 -7.93
CA SER A 200 18.23 -0.88 -6.86
C SER A 200 16.75 -0.87 -6.41
N CYS A 201 15.87 -1.54 -7.15
CA CYS A 201 14.43 -1.62 -6.90
C CYS A 201 14.10 -2.94 -6.22
N THR A 202 14.09 -2.94 -4.89
CA THR A 202 14.12 -4.17 -4.09
C THR A 202 12.79 -4.55 -3.44
N ILE A 203 11.77 -3.68 -3.52
CA ILE A 203 10.49 -3.90 -2.83
C ILE A 203 9.64 -4.94 -3.55
N PHE A 204 9.43 -4.75 -4.86
CA PHE A 204 8.67 -5.71 -5.67
C PHE A 204 9.64 -6.47 -6.58
N PRO A 205 9.60 -7.81 -6.60
CA PRO A 205 10.44 -8.62 -7.46
C PRO A 205 10.34 -8.20 -8.93
N ASN A 206 11.45 -8.33 -9.65
CA ASN A 206 11.56 -8.00 -11.09
C ASN A 206 11.25 -6.53 -11.44
N SER A 207 11.24 -5.63 -10.46
CA SER A 207 11.05 -4.20 -10.71
C SER A 207 12.14 -3.62 -11.59
N LYS A 208 11.75 -2.67 -12.45
CA LYS A 208 12.65 -1.94 -13.34
C LYS A 208 12.94 -0.55 -12.82
N CYS A 209 14.10 0.01 -13.19
CA CYS A 209 14.40 1.40 -12.89
C CYS A 209 14.19 2.29 -14.12
N GLU A 210 13.40 3.35 -13.97
CA GLU A 210 13.19 4.37 -15.00
C GLU A 210 13.36 5.77 -14.40
N ASP A 211 14.38 6.50 -14.85
CA ASP A 211 14.65 7.90 -14.46
C ASP A 211 14.62 8.19 -12.94
N GLY A 212 15.04 7.20 -12.13
CA GLY A 212 15.09 7.28 -10.68
C GLY A 212 13.82 6.81 -9.95
N LEU A 213 12.83 6.29 -10.67
CA LEU A 213 11.64 5.64 -10.13
C LEU A 213 11.66 4.13 -10.40
N CYS A 214 11.18 3.35 -9.45
CA CYS A 214 11.01 1.90 -9.59
C CYS A 214 9.65 1.58 -10.21
N ILE A 215 9.62 0.71 -11.21
CA ILE A 215 8.41 0.27 -11.90
C ILE A 215 8.12 -1.16 -11.45
N LYS A 216 7.02 -1.34 -10.71
CA LYS A 216 6.49 -2.67 -10.39
C LYS A 216 6.03 -3.33 -11.70
N PRO A 217 6.39 -4.59 -11.97
CA PRO A 217 5.86 -5.32 -13.13
C PRO A 217 4.33 -5.39 -13.05
N LYS A 218 3.64 -5.21 -14.18
CA LYS A 218 2.23 -5.56 -14.25
C LYS A 218 2.11 -7.05 -13.91
N GLN A 219 1.26 -7.40 -12.96
CA GLN A 219 0.97 -8.80 -12.71
C GLN A 219 0.42 -9.37 -14.02
N GLN A 220 1.07 -10.40 -14.56
CA GLN A 220 0.40 -11.20 -15.58
C GLN A 220 -0.83 -11.81 -14.89
N PRO A 221 -2.00 -11.85 -15.55
CA PRO A 221 -3.14 -12.52 -14.98
C PRO A 221 -2.69 -13.91 -14.57
N VAL A 222 -2.83 -14.22 -13.28
CA VAL A 222 -2.80 -15.60 -12.85
C VAL A 222 -3.82 -16.31 -13.72
N SER A 223 -3.45 -17.46 -14.27
CA SER A 223 -4.31 -18.36 -15.03
C SER A 223 -5.72 -18.44 -14.41
N PRO A 224 -6.78 -18.70 -15.20
CA PRO A 224 -8.17 -18.29 -14.95
C PRO A 224 -8.78 -18.77 -13.60
N PRO A 225 -10.01 -18.32 -13.23
CA PRO A 225 -10.69 -18.54 -11.93
C PRO A 225 -10.83 -19.98 -11.41
N GLY A 226 -10.32 -20.98 -12.12
CA GLY A 226 -10.27 -22.38 -11.69
C GLY A 226 -9.53 -22.57 -10.36
N ASP A 227 -8.46 -21.82 -10.10
CA ASP A 227 -7.62 -22.05 -8.92
C ASP A 227 -8.30 -21.62 -7.60
N ARG A 228 -9.28 -20.71 -7.66
CA ARG A 228 -10.02 -20.22 -6.48
C ARG A 228 -11.09 -21.17 -6.00
N ILE A 229 -11.83 -21.73 -6.96
CA ILE A 229 -12.76 -22.82 -6.69
C ILE A 229 -11.94 -24.01 -6.19
N LEU A 230 -10.78 -24.30 -6.79
CA LEU A 230 -9.96 -25.43 -6.37
C LEU A 230 -9.38 -25.32 -4.95
N VAL A 231 -8.94 -24.17 -4.43
CA VAL A 231 -8.40 -24.08 -3.04
C VAL A 231 -9.50 -24.12 -1.96
N ILE A 232 -10.61 -23.40 -2.13
CA ILE A 232 -11.72 -23.42 -1.16
C ILE A 232 -12.39 -24.80 -1.15
N PHE A 233 -12.60 -25.41 -2.32
CA PHE A 233 -13.11 -26.77 -2.39
C PHE A 233 -12.04 -27.81 -1.98
N SER A 234 -10.74 -27.53 -2.11
CA SER A 234 -9.65 -28.39 -1.65
C SER A 234 -9.67 -28.62 -0.15
N CYS A 235 -9.82 -27.55 0.65
CA CYS A 235 -9.94 -27.69 2.10
C CYS A 235 -11.25 -28.38 2.51
N MET A 236 -12.35 -28.20 1.76
CA MET A 236 -13.61 -28.91 2.01
C MET A 236 -13.62 -30.38 1.54
N LEU A 237 -12.81 -30.73 0.53
CA LEU A 237 -12.79 -32.05 -0.12
C LEU A 237 -11.51 -32.86 0.17
N ASN A 238 -10.60 -32.37 1.01
CA ASN A 238 -9.28 -32.96 1.28
C ASN A 238 -8.45 -33.25 0.02
N LEU A 239 -8.53 -32.37 -0.99
CA LEU A 239 -7.74 -32.51 -2.23
C LEU A 239 -6.46 -31.68 -2.12
N THR A 240 -5.28 -32.22 -2.40
CA THR A 240 -4.03 -31.44 -2.42
C THR A 240 -3.89 -30.66 -3.73
N VAL A 241 -4.37 -29.42 -3.75
CA VAL A 241 -4.31 -28.51 -4.91
C VAL A 241 -3.05 -27.65 -4.91
N ASN A 242 -2.57 -27.29 -3.72
CA ASN A 242 -1.31 -26.58 -3.53
C ASN A 242 -0.54 -27.30 -2.41
N PRO A 243 0.64 -27.91 -2.68
CA PRO A 243 1.43 -28.58 -1.64
C PRO A 243 1.91 -27.62 -0.55
N ASP A 244 1.75 -26.31 -0.77
CA ASP A 244 2.30 -25.26 0.06
C ASP A 244 1.30 -24.60 1.01
N TYR A 245 0.03 -24.99 0.87
CA TYR A 245 -1.07 -24.48 1.66
C TYR A 245 -1.61 -25.57 2.58
N ASN A 246 -1.66 -25.31 3.88
CA ASN A 246 -2.10 -26.27 4.89
C ASN A 246 -3.42 -25.79 5.52
N CYS A 247 -4.51 -26.50 5.24
CA CYS A 247 -5.84 -26.18 5.76
C CYS A 247 -5.95 -26.33 7.28
N GLU A 248 -5.19 -27.23 7.92
CA GLU A 248 -5.18 -27.35 9.39
C GLU A 248 -4.54 -26.13 10.04
N LEU A 249 -3.48 -25.59 9.44
CA LEU A 249 -2.86 -24.34 9.90
C LEU A 249 -3.77 -23.14 9.68
N GLU A 250 -4.48 -23.06 8.54
CA GLU A 250 -5.49 -22.02 8.30
C GLU A 250 -6.62 -22.10 9.34
N GLN A 251 -7.11 -23.30 9.64
CA GLN A 251 -8.15 -23.50 10.65
C GLN A 251 -7.68 -23.08 12.04
N SER A 252 -6.46 -23.49 12.44
CA SER A 252 -5.86 -23.11 13.71
C SER A 252 -5.68 -21.59 13.83
N SER A 253 -5.16 -20.94 12.78
CA SER A 253 -4.95 -19.49 12.79
C SER A 253 -6.28 -18.71 12.82
N THR A 254 -7.29 -19.20 12.08
CA THR A 254 -8.63 -18.62 12.06
C THR A 254 -9.32 -18.76 13.40
N TYR A 255 -9.21 -19.93 14.04
CA TYR A 255 -9.76 -20.16 15.38
C TYR A 255 -9.15 -19.20 16.40
N HIS A 256 -7.82 -19.05 16.40
CA HIS A 256 -7.14 -18.14 17.33
C HIS A 256 -7.47 -16.66 17.04
N ALA A 257 -7.49 -16.26 15.76
CA ALA A 257 -7.90 -14.90 15.37
C ALA A 257 -9.34 -14.56 15.79
N GLY A 258 -10.24 -15.56 15.84
CA GLY A 258 -11.62 -15.42 16.29
C GLY A 258 -11.78 -14.99 17.76
N PHE A 259 -10.75 -15.12 18.61
CA PHE A 259 -10.80 -14.61 19.99
C PHE A 259 -10.61 -13.10 20.10
N CYS A 260 -10.19 -12.43 19.02
CA CYS A 260 -10.04 -10.99 19.02
C CYS A 260 -9.07 -10.42 20.07
N HIS A 261 -8.06 -11.21 20.46
CA HIS A 261 -7.05 -10.81 21.43
C HIS A 261 -5.69 -10.70 20.73
N PHE A 262 -5.05 -9.53 20.82
CA PHE A 262 -3.71 -9.33 20.25
C PHE A 262 -2.64 -10.00 21.13
N SER A 263 -2.55 -11.32 21.02
CA SER A 263 -1.55 -12.16 21.68
C SER A 263 -1.29 -13.42 20.85
N HIS A 264 -0.13 -14.04 21.06
CA HIS A 264 0.12 -15.38 20.55
C HIS A 264 -0.84 -16.40 21.17
N SER A 265 -1.09 -17.49 20.44
CA SER A 265 -1.77 -18.66 20.98
C SER A 265 -0.82 -19.44 21.90
N SER A 266 -1.38 -20.39 22.64
CA SER A 266 -0.59 -21.37 23.39
C SER A 266 -0.22 -22.60 22.57
N GLY A 267 -0.35 -22.55 21.23
CA GLY A 267 -0.11 -23.68 20.33
C GLY A 267 1.38 -23.92 20.04
N ASP A 268 1.65 -25.02 19.33
CA ASP A 268 3.01 -25.44 18.96
C ASP A 268 3.50 -24.85 17.63
N TYR A 269 2.67 -24.05 16.95
CA TYR A 269 3.01 -23.45 15.67
C TYR A 269 3.73 -22.11 15.84
N GLY A 270 4.66 -21.82 14.93
CA GLY A 270 5.18 -20.45 14.79
C GLY A 270 4.07 -19.51 14.34
N GLU A 271 3.95 -18.35 14.98
CA GLU A 271 2.92 -17.37 14.65
C GLU A 271 3.49 -15.98 14.37
N ASN A 272 2.92 -15.32 13.37
CA ASN A 272 3.06 -13.90 13.14
C ASN A 272 1.69 -13.23 13.23
N ILE A 273 1.61 -12.15 14.01
CA ILE A 273 0.36 -11.45 14.29
C ILE A 273 0.40 -10.06 13.68
N TYR A 274 -0.73 -9.65 13.10
CA TYR A 274 -0.92 -8.30 12.63
C TYR A 274 -2.36 -7.86 12.92
N THR A 275 -2.51 -6.63 13.41
CA THR A 275 -3.82 -6.06 13.73
C THR A 275 -3.98 -4.70 13.09
N VAL A 276 -5.18 -4.43 12.61
CA VAL A 276 -5.64 -3.09 12.21
C VAL A 276 -6.89 -2.78 13.03
N TYR A 277 -6.99 -1.56 13.52
CA TYR A 277 -8.11 -1.13 14.36
C TYR A 277 -9.29 -0.58 13.55
N THR A 278 -9.18 -0.58 12.22
CA THR A 278 -10.17 -0.03 11.32
C THR A 278 -11.21 -1.11 11.00
N PRO A 279 -12.51 -0.89 11.28
CA PRO A 279 -13.54 -1.90 11.05
C PRO A 279 -13.74 -2.22 9.56
N ARG A 280 -14.12 -3.45 9.24
CA ARG A 280 -14.47 -3.92 7.88
C ARG A 280 -13.41 -3.62 6.84
N PHE A 281 -12.16 -3.63 7.29
CA PHE A 281 -11.03 -3.35 6.42
C PHE A 281 -10.78 -4.55 5.52
N GLU A 282 -10.51 -4.29 4.24
CA GLU A 282 -10.39 -5.34 3.22
C GLU A 282 -9.25 -6.32 3.59
N LYS A 283 -9.61 -7.60 3.76
CA LYS A 283 -8.73 -8.63 4.33
C LYS A 283 -7.47 -8.87 3.50
N ARG A 284 -7.55 -8.78 2.17
CA ARG A 284 -6.39 -8.92 1.29
C ARG A 284 -5.40 -7.77 1.48
N VAL A 285 -5.85 -6.53 1.58
CA VAL A 285 -4.98 -5.37 1.84
C VAL A 285 -4.27 -5.54 3.19
N ILE A 286 -4.94 -6.09 4.20
CA ILE A 286 -4.32 -6.38 5.50
C ILE A 286 -3.26 -7.47 5.38
N ALA A 287 -3.54 -8.55 4.64
CA ALA A 287 -2.57 -9.60 4.38
C ALA A 287 -1.29 -9.05 3.71
N GLU A 288 -1.45 -8.17 2.72
CA GLU A 288 -0.35 -7.50 2.03
C GLU A 288 0.43 -6.59 3.00
N MET A 289 -0.25 -5.80 3.82
CA MET A 289 0.37 -4.92 4.83
C MET A 289 1.13 -5.70 5.91
N ALA A 290 0.53 -6.77 6.43
CA ALA A 290 1.11 -7.63 7.46
C ALA A 290 2.42 -8.28 6.98
N THR A 291 2.35 -8.95 5.84
CA THR A 291 3.49 -9.67 5.25
C THR A 291 4.66 -8.72 4.99
N GLU A 292 4.37 -7.53 4.47
CA GLU A 292 5.39 -6.51 4.26
C GLU A 292 5.98 -5.97 5.56
N SER A 293 5.13 -5.67 6.55
CA SER A 293 5.59 -5.19 7.86
C SER A 293 6.56 -6.18 8.50
N TRP A 294 6.27 -7.48 8.41
CA TRP A 294 7.13 -8.53 8.95
C TRP A 294 8.46 -8.63 8.18
N PHE A 295 8.44 -8.52 6.85
CA PHE A 295 9.68 -8.54 6.07
C PHE A 295 10.56 -7.30 6.29
N GLU A 296 9.96 -6.14 6.56
CA GLU A 296 10.67 -4.87 6.72
C GLU A 296 11.51 -4.78 7.98
N GLU A 297 11.27 -5.64 8.98
CA GLU A 297 12.10 -5.71 10.19
C GLU A 297 13.59 -5.91 9.86
N LEU A 298 13.90 -6.65 8.80
CA LEU A 298 15.29 -6.82 8.34
C LEU A 298 15.91 -5.49 7.92
N GLU A 299 15.17 -4.67 7.19
CA GLU A 299 15.68 -3.38 6.73
C GLU A 299 15.72 -2.36 7.86
N ASP A 300 14.74 -2.40 8.78
CA ASP A 300 14.61 -1.44 9.88
C ASP A 300 15.58 -1.71 11.03
N PHE A 301 15.80 -2.99 11.37
CA PHE A 301 16.55 -3.37 12.55
C PHE A 301 17.75 -4.26 12.25
N GLY A 302 17.68 -5.06 11.18
CA GLY A 302 18.75 -5.94 10.73
C GLY A 302 19.06 -7.11 11.68
N VAL A 303 19.75 -8.12 11.14
CA VAL A 303 20.21 -9.32 11.87
C VAL A 303 21.73 -9.36 12.11
N GLY A 304 22.44 -8.31 11.66
CA GLY A 304 23.91 -8.26 11.69
C GLY A 304 24.58 -9.26 10.73
N LYS A 305 25.92 -9.29 10.75
CA LYS A 305 26.72 -10.13 9.82
C LYS A 305 26.64 -11.62 10.11
N ASN A 306 26.32 -11.99 11.35
CA ASN A 306 26.42 -13.38 11.80
C ASN A 306 25.15 -14.19 11.59
N VAL A 307 24.05 -13.59 11.09
CA VAL A 307 22.80 -14.23 10.61
C VAL A 307 22.09 -15.19 11.59
N LYS A 308 22.70 -15.48 12.75
CA LYS A 308 22.14 -16.30 13.82
C LYS A 308 21.17 -15.45 14.63
N LEU A 309 19.94 -15.93 14.77
CA LEU A 309 18.99 -15.38 15.70
C LEU A 309 19.43 -15.72 17.13
N THR A 310 19.99 -14.74 17.83
CA THR A 310 20.36 -14.86 19.25
C THR A 310 19.24 -14.33 20.13
N GLU A 311 19.17 -14.76 21.39
CA GLU A 311 18.22 -14.22 22.37
C GLU A 311 18.36 -12.70 22.51
N GLN A 312 19.61 -12.18 22.51
CA GLN A 312 19.86 -10.75 22.54
C GLN A 312 19.31 -10.01 21.31
N LEU A 313 19.37 -10.63 20.12
CA LEU A 313 18.82 -10.06 18.90
C LEU A 313 17.29 -10.12 18.88
N PHE A 314 16.71 -11.23 19.37
CA PHE A 314 15.27 -11.44 19.45
C PHE A 314 14.60 -10.48 20.46
N ASN A 315 15.23 -10.28 21.63
CA ASN A 315 14.72 -9.43 22.71
C ASN A 315 15.18 -7.96 22.62
N ARG A 316 15.73 -7.53 21.48
CA ARG A 316 16.23 -6.16 21.30
C ARG A 316 15.08 -5.15 21.31
N TYR A 317 15.25 -4.05 22.07
CA TYR A 317 14.29 -2.95 22.09
C TYR A 317 14.98 -1.57 21.91
N PRO A 318 14.45 -0.70 21.02
CA PRO A 318 13.48 -1.02 19.98
C PRO A 318 14.10 -1.96 18.93
N GLY A 319 13.27 -2.77 18.26
CA GLY A 319 13.70 -3.52 17.08
C GLY A 319 13.46 -5.03 17.13
N GLN A 320 12.17 -5.39 17.03
CA GLN A 320 11.71 -6.75 16.81
C GLN A 320 12.20 -7.26 15.46
N ILE A 321 12.65 -8.51 15.42
CA ILE A 321 13.08 -9.21 14.19
C ILE A 321 12.42 -10.59 14.07
N GLY A 322 11.56 -10.92 15.04
CA GLY A 322 10.96 -12.24 15.20
C GLY A 322 10.13 -12.60 13.98
N HIS A 323 9.30 -11.66 13.51
CA HIS A 323 8.43 -11.90 12.37
C HIS A 323 9.24 -12.19 11.10
N TYR A 324 10.25 -11.37 10.79
CA TYR A 324 11.15 -11.59 9.66
C TYR A 324 11.85 -12.95 9.75
N THR A 325 12.39 -13.30 10.92
CA THR A 325 13.13 -14.56 11.05
C THR A 325 12.25 -15.79 10.84
N GLN A 326 10.99 -15.74 11.27
CA GLN A 326 10.04 -16.81 11.01
C GLN A 326 9.74 -16.91 9.51
N VAL A 327 9.48 -15.77 8.85
CA VAL A 327 9.24 -15.73 7.40
C VAL A 327 10.45 -16.21 6.59
N ARG A 328 11.68 -15.89 7.01
CA ARG A 328 12.91 -16.33 6.33
C ARG A 328 13.16 -17.83 6.47
N ASN A 329 12.93 -18.42 7.64
CA ASN A 329 13.18 -19.85 7.87
C ASN A 329 12.31 -20.76 6.97
N MET A 330 11.25 -20.21 6.36
CA MET A 330 10.44 -20.86 5.33
C MET A 330 11.17 -21.04 3.98
N ILE A 331 12.27 -20.34 3.71
CA ILE A 331 12.95 -20.30 2.39
C ILE A 331 14.18 -21.23 2.32
N GLY A 332 14.73 -21.66 3.46
CA GLY A 332 16.09 -22.23 3.53
C GLY A 332 16.23 -23.74 3.76
N SER A 333 15.15 -24.51 3.83
CA SER A 333 15.21 -25.96 4.05
C SER A 333 14.20 -26.67 3.17
N SER A 334 14.50 -27.91 2.78
CA SER A 334 13.63 -28.82 2.01
C SER A 334 12.36 -29.26 2.77
N VAL A 335 11.86 -28.37 3.63
CA VAL A 335 10.67 -28.52 4.42
C VAL A 335 9.61 -27.69 3.73
N SER A 336 8.65 -28.42 3.17
CA SER A 336 7.44 -27.95 2.54
C SER A 336 6.92 -26.66 3.13
N PHE A 337 6.52 -25.76 2.24
CA PHE A 337 5.88 -24.50 2.56
C PHE A 337 4.77 -24.74 3.58
N HIS A 338 4.94 -24.12 4.73
CA HIS A 338 3.86 -23.95 5.68
C HIS A 338 3.69 -22.44 5.74
N LEU A 339 2.58 -21.93 5.18
CA LEU A 339 2.02 -20.66 5.65
C LEU A 339 1.72 -20.86 7.14
N GLN A 340 2.73 -20.69 7.99
CA GLN A 340 2.62 -20.66 9.43
C GLN A 340 1.82 -19.40 9.75
N SER A 341 0.50 -19.57 9.81
CA SER A 341 -0.51 -18.64 10.26
C SER A 341 -0.21 -17.17 9.97
N ILE A 342 -0.70 -16.66 8.84
CA ILE A 342 -1.09 -15.24 8.83
C ILE A 342 -2.32 -15.17 9.73
N GLN A 343 -2.20 -14.61 10.94
CA GLN A 343 -3.39 -14.21 11.68
C GLN A 343 -4.06 -13.07 10.92
N LEU A 344 -5.08 -13.44 10.14
CA LEU A 344 -5.97 -12.50 9.50
C LEU A 344 -6.98 -12.02 10.54
N VAL A 345 -6.69 -10.83 11.06
CA VAL A 345 -7.66 -9.75 11.36
C VAL A 345 -8.74 -10.09 12.39
N CYS A 346 -8.54 -9.54 13.58
CA CYS A 346 -9.64 -9.23 14.49
C CYS A 346 -10.33 -7.97 13.94
N ASP A 347 -11.43 -8.12 13.20
CA ASP A 347 -12.31 -6.98 12.90
C ASP A 347 -13.05 -6.63 14.19
N SER A 348 -12.97 -5.38 14.66
CA SER A 348 -13.64 -4.95 15.89
C SER A 348 -15.14 -5.29 15.96
N ASP A 349 -15.80 -5.48 14.80
CA ASP A 349 -17.21 -5.91 14.72
C ASP A 349 -17.37 -7.43 14.94
N ASP A 350 -16.38 -8.26 14.59
CA ASP A 350 -16.31 -9.70 14.90
C ASP A 350 -15.90 -9.95 16.37
N CYS A 351 -15.47 -8.90 17.07
CA CYS A 351 -14.93 -8.92 18.43
C CYS A 351 -15.93 -8.51 19.52
N ARG A 352 -17.18 -8.99 19.46
CA ARG A 352 -18.20 -8.72 20.49
C ARG A 352 -18.48 -9.89 21.41
#